data_AF-A0A7C1E758-F1
#
_entry.id   AF-A0A7C1E758-F1
#
_cell.length_a   1.000
_cell.length_b   1.000
_cell.length_c   1.000
_cell.angle_alpha   90.00
_cell.angle_beta   90.00
_cell.angle_gamma   90.00
#
_symmetry.space_group_name_H-M   'P 1'
#
loop_
_entity.id
_entity.type
_entity.pdbx_description
1 polymer ?
#
loop_
_entity_poly.entity_id
_entity_poly.type
_entity_poly.pdbx_seq_one_letter_code
_entity_poly.pdbx_strand_id
1 'polypeptide(L)'
;MLDRRILRLTGEAFGQGALLTQADLAILLNESTKTVARHIKDLETHGHVVPTRGSWKDIGPGVSHKKRILELYLKGDEYTELERKTKHSGEAIMRYVKDFARVLVLTEEEYSAAELRIVTGLSDRIIREYQELIEQYSGHEYRERLEHLRAIFKKRRRSATPGS
;
A
#
# COMPACT_ATOMS: atom_id res chain seq x y z
N MET A 1 13.81 7.81 -24.32
CA MET A 1 13.36 8.79 -23.30
C MET A 1 12.07 8.36 -22.59
N LEU A 2 11.11 7.77 -23.30
CA LEU A 2 9.83 7.37 -22.74
C LEU A 2 9.95 6.32 -21.62
N ASP A 3 10.81 5.30 -21.80
CA ASP A 3 11.04 4.22 -20.82
C ASP A 3 11.46 4.72 -19.44
N ARG A 4 12.41 5.66 -19.39
CA ARG A 4 12.85 6.30 -18.15
C ARG A 4 11.71 7.04 -17.46
N ARG A 5 10.82 7.69 -18.23
CA ARG A 5 9.66 8.41 -17.68
C ARG A 5 8.60 7.42 -17.15
N ILE A 6 8.36 6.30 -17.84
CA ILE A 6 7.47 5.23 -17.39
C ILE A 6 7.99 4.65 -16.07
N LEU A 7 9.26 4.24 -16.00
CA LEU A 7 9.86 3.71 -14.77
C LEU A 7 9.78 4.71 -13.62
N ARG A 8 10.11 5.98 -13.87
CA ARG A 8 10.03 7.04 -12.87
C ARG A 8 8.61 7.25 -12.36
N LEU A 9 7.63 7.47 -13.24
CA LEU A 9 6.25 7.75 -12.84
C LEU A 9 5.59 6.58 -12.12
N THR A 10 5.81 5.36 -12.61
CA THR A 10 5.30 4.14 -11.97
C THR A 10 6.00 3.87 -10.64
N GLY A 11 7.32 4.08 -10.56
CA GLY A 11 8.09 3.97 -9.32
C GLY A 11 7.72 5.03 -8.28
N GLU A 12 7.52 6.28 -8.67
CA GLU A 12 7.05 7.37 -7.79
C GLU A 12 5.62 7.11 -7.30
N ALA A 13 4.70 6.74 -8.19
CA ALA A 13 3.33 6.39 -7.80
C ALA A 13 3.33 5.21 -6.82
N PHE A 14 4.10 4.16 -7.10
CA PHE A 14 4.29 3.02 -6.21
C PHE A 14 4.94 3.43 -4.87
N GLY A 15 5.95 4.30 -4.94
CA GLY A 15 6.62 4.94 -3.82
C GLY A 15 5.70 5.83 -2.99
N GLN A 16 4.56 6.25 -3.52
CA GLN A 16 3.50 6.99 -2.82
C GLN A 16 2.27 6.11 -2.47
N GLY A 17 2.29 4.82 -2.84
CA GLY A 17 1.24 3.86 -2.50
C GLY A 17 0.09 3.82 -3.51
N ALA A 18 0.20 4.55 -4.61
CA ALA A 18 -0.70 4.52 -5.75
C ALA A 18 -0.16 3.62 -6.87
N LEU A 19 -1.02 3.27 -7.81
CA LEU A 19 -0.64 2.56 -9.03
C LEU A 19 -1.34 3.22 -10.21
N LEU A 20 -0.54 3.58 -11.22
CA LEU A 20 -1.02 4.18 -12.47
C LEU A 20 -1.47 3.08 -13.43
N THR A 21 -2.59 3.28 -14.12
CA THR A 21 -2.99 2.45 -15.25
C THR A 21 -2.18 2.82 -16.50
N GLN A 22 -2.20 1.96 -17.52
CA GLN A 22 -1.62 2.30 -18.82
C GLN A 22 -2.34 3.49 -19.48
N ALA A 23 -3.62 3.70 -19.17
CA ALA A 23 -4.39 4.87 -19.61
C ALA A 23 -3.92 6.15 -18.90
N ASP A 24 -3.67 6.10 -17.59
CA ASP A 24 -3.12 7.24 -16.84
C ASP A 24 -1.73 7.63 -17.39
N LEU A 25 -0.89 6.64 -17.66
CA LEU A 25 0.43 6.86 -18.26
C LEU A 25 0.34 7.46 -19.68
N ALA A 26 -0.62 7.01 -20.49
CA ALA A 26 -0.87 7.55 -21.82
C ALA A 26 -1.23 9.05 -21.75
N ILE A 27 -2.11 9.42 -20.83
CA ILE A 27 -2.49 10.82 -20.59
C ILE A 27 -1.30 11.63 -20.08
N LEU A 28 -0.58 11.15 -19.06
CA LEU A 28 0.54 11.86 -18.43
C LEU A 28 1.76 12.04 -19.36
N LEU A 29 1.96 11.11 -20.28
CA LEU A 29 3.08 11.12 -21.22
C LEU A 29 2.71 11.75 -22.57
N ASN A 30 1.43 12.09 -22.76
CA ASN A 30 0.86 12.55 -24.03
C ASN A 30 1.11 11.56 -25.18
N GLU A 31 0.84 10.29 -24.91
CA GLU A 31 1.11 9.15 -25.79
C GLU A 31 -0.13 8.26 -25.94
N SER A 32 -0.11 7.37 -26.93
CA SER A 32 -1.17 6.37 -27.05
C SER A 32 -1.01 5.25 -26.01
N THR A 33 -2.11 4.69 -25.54
CA THR A 33 -2.11 3.50 -24.67
C THR A 33 -1.37 2.32 -25.30
N LYS A 34 -1.47 2.15 -26.62
CA LYS A 34 -0.75 1.13 -27.39
C LYS A 34 0.77 1.35 -27.37
N THR A 35 1.22 2.60 -27.49
CA THR A 35 2.63 2.96 -27.35
C THR A 35 3.12 2.61 -25.94
N VAL A 36 2.42 3.09 -24.91
CA VAL A 36 2.77 2.84 -23.51
C VAL A 36 2.85 1.33 -23.21
N ALA A 37 1.87 0.54 -23.68
CA ALA A 37 1.85 -0.90 -23.48
C ALA A 37 3.07 -1.60 -24.11
N ARG A 38 3.49 -1.20 -25.32
CA ARG A 38 4.68 -1.73 -25.99
C ARG A 38 5.94 -1.43 -25.17
N HIS A 39 6.11 -0.18 -24.75
CA HIS A 39 7.27 0.23 -23.95
C HIS A 39 7.34 -0.48 -22.59
N ILE A 40 6.20 -0.72 -21.94
CA ILE A 40 6.13 -1.53 -20.71
C ILE A 40 6.60 -2.96 -20.99
N LYS A 41 6.09 -3.59 -22.05
CA LYS A 41 6.48 -4.97 -22.42
C LYS A 41 7.97 -5.09 -22.74
N ASP A 42 8.51 -4.11 -23.45
CA ASP A 42 9.94 -4.05 -23.77
C ASP A 42 10.76 -3.91 -22.47
N LEU A 43 10.38 -3.00 -21.57
CA LEU A 43 11.01 -2.85 -20.26
C LEU A 43 11.00 -4.14 -19.43
N GLU A 44 9.86 -4.83 -19.38
CA GLU A 44 9.70 -6.11 -18.67
C GLU A 44 10.59 -7.21 -19.28
N THR A 45 10.69 -7.26 -20.62
CA THR A 45 11.55 -8.21 -21.33
C THR A 45 13.04 -7.99 -21.02
N HIS A 46 13.43 -6.74 -20.76
CA HIS A 46 14.78 -6.37 -20.33
C HIS A 46 14.98 -6.47 -18.80
N GLY A 47 14.03 -7.07 -18.07
CA GLY A 47 14.14 -7.36 -16.64
C GLY A 47 13.77 -6.22 -15.71
N HIS A 48 13.17 -5.14 -16.21
CA HIS A 48 12.68 -4.05 -15.37
C HIS A 48 11.28 -4.33 -14.83
N VAL A 49 11.06 -4.06 -13.54
CA VAL A 49 9.73 -4.16 -12.92
C VAL A 49 8.98 -2.86 -13.12
N VAL A 50 7.82 -2.91 -13.79
CA VAL A 50 6.98 -1.73 -14.05
C VAL A 50 5.66 -1.83 -13.28
N PRO A 51 5.54 -1.19 -12.11
CA PRO A 51 4.36 -1.30 -11.27
C PRO A 51 3.18 -0.48 -11.81
N THR A 52 2.41 -1.05 -12.76
CA THR A 52 1.14 -0.47 -13.24
C THR A 52 -0.07 -1.21 -12.69
N ARG A 53 -1.21 -0.51 -12.54
CA ARG A 53 -2.46 -1.11 -12.03
C ARG A 53 -2.96 -2.31 -12.88
N GLY A 54 -2.66 -2.33 -14.18
CA GLY A 54 -2.97 -3.44 -15.08
C GLY A 54 -2.06 -4.65 -14.83
N SER A 55 -0.74 -4.44 -14.87
CA SER A 55 0.24 -5.48 -14.53
C SER A 55 0.05 -6.01 -13.10
N TRP A 56 -0.35 -5.15 -12.16
CA TRP A 56 -0.63 -5.54 -10.77
C TRP A 56 -1.92 -6.36 -10.57
N LYS A 57 -2.84 -6.36 -11.54
CA LYS A 57 -3.99 -7.27 -11.53
C LYS A 57 -3.61 -8.67 -12.02
N ASP A 58 -2.68 -8.76 -12.98
CA ASP A 58 -2.19 -10.03 -13.54
C ASP A 58 -1.00 -10.62 -12.76
N ILE A 59 -0.27 -9.80 -12.01
CA ILE A 59 0.86 -10.18 -11.15
C ILE A 59 0.36 -10.25 -9.71
N GLY A 60 -0.29 -11.34 -9.32
CA GLY A 60 -0.37 -11.71 -7.90
C GLY A 60 1.03 -12.08 -7.40
N PRO A 61 1.78 -11.17 -6.75
CA PRO A 61 2.24 -11.34 -5.37
C PRO A 61 2.55 -10.00 -4.63
N GLY A 62 2.29 -8.83 -5.21
CA GLY A 62 2.65 -7.53 -4.59
C GLY A 62 1.76 -7.18 -3.38
N VAL A 63 0.57 -7.77 -3.35
CA VAL A 63 -0.36 -7.70 -2.23
C VAL A 63 0.07 -8.64 -1.08
N SER A 64 0.63 -9.81 -1.42
CA SER A 64 1.24 -10.75 -0.47
C SER A 64 2.49 -10.18 0.22
N HIS A 65 3.26 -9.32 -0.44
CA HIS A 65 4.43 -8.66 0.17
C HIS A 65 4.02 -7.65 1.25
N LYS A 66 2.93 -6.89 1.04
CA LYS A 66 2.39 -5.99 2.07
C LYS A 66 1.83 -6.76 3.26
N LYS A 67 1.06 -7.82 2.99
CA LYS A 67 0.55 -8.74 4.01
C LYS A 67 1.71 -9.30 4.84
N ARG A 68 2.78 -9.76 4.18
CA ARG A 68 3.97 -10.30 4.85
C ARG A 68 4.67 -9.28 5.76
N ILE A 69 4.81 -8.03 5.32
CA ILE A 69 5.39 -6.96 6.16
C ILE A 69 4.54 -6.76 7.41
N LEU A 70 3.22 -6.71 7.26
CA LEU A 70 2.30 -6.52 8.39
C LEU A 70 2.30 -7.71 9.35
N GLU A 71 2.33 -8.94 8.85
CA GLU A 71 2.46 -10.14 9.68
C GLU A 71 3.76 -10.11 10.52
N LEU A 72 4.89 -9.79 9.90
CA LEU A 72 6.18 -9.69 10.60
C LEU A 72 6.13 -8.56 11.64
N TYR A 73 5.55 -7.41 11.27
CA TYR A 73 5.36 -6.30 12.19
C TYR A 73 4.48 -6.68 13.39
N LEU A 74 3.38 -7.40 13.16
CA LEU A 74 2.46 -7.86 14.22
C LEU A 74 3.13 -8.89 15.15
N LYS A 75 4.05 -9.70 14.62
CA LYS A 75 4.89 -10.63 15.37
C LYS A 75 6.03 -9.97 16.16
N GLY A 76 6.15 -8.64 16.10
CA GLY A 76 7.11 -7.87 16.89
C GLY A 76 8.42 -7.54 16.18
N ASP A 77 8.54 -7.80 14.86
CA ASP A 77 9.73 -7.35 14.13
C ASP A 77 9.82 -5.81 14.11
N GLU A 78 11.02 -5.31 14.36
CA GLU A 78 11.36 -3.88 14.30
C GLU A 78 11.54 -3.40 12.86
N TYR A 79 11.44 -2.08 12.64
CA TYR A 79 11.51 -1.48 11.31
C TYR A 79 12.79 -1.84 10.54
N THR A 80 13.95 -1.82 11.20
CA THR A 80 15.24 -2.20 10.60
C THR A 80 15.29 -3.67 10.18
N GLU A 81 14.66 -4.55 10.97
CA GLU A 81 14.55 -5.98 10.65
C GLU A 81 13.60 -6.20 9.46
N LEU A 82 12.50 -5.46 9.40
CA LEU A 82 11.55 -5.49 8.28
C LEU A 82 12.21 -5.00 6.99
N GLU A 83 12.99 -3.92 7.03
CA GLU A 83 13.76 -3.42 5.88
C GLU A 83 14.69 -4.52 5.34
N ARG A 84 15.47 -5.16 6.23
CA ARG A 84 16.41 -6.23 5.84
C ARG A 84 15.69 -7.47 5.29
N LYS A 85 14.64 -7.94 5.97
CA LYS A 85 13.92 -9.18 5.63
C LYS A 85 13.09 -9.04 4.36
N THR A 86 12.54 -7.86 4.10
CA THR A 86 11.58 -7.65 3.00
C THR A 86 12.15 -6.83 1.86
N LYS A 87 13.36 -6.26 1.99
CA LYS A 87 14.00 -5.37 1.02
C LYS A 87 13.14 -4.15 0.66
N HIS A 88 12.32 -3.68 1.60
CA HIS A 88 11.54 -2.46 1.49
C HIS A 88 12.23 -1.33 2.23
N SER A 89 11.99 -0.08 1.81
CA SER A 89 12.42 1.09 2.59
C SER A 89 11.55 1.27 3.83
N GLY A 90 12.10 1.88 4.88
CA GLY A 90 11.38 2.21 6.10
C GLY A 90 10.17 3.11 5.84
N GLU A 91 10.24 4.00 4.84
CA GLU A 91 9.11 4.81 4.41
C GLU A 91 7.95 3.96 3.86
N ALA A 92 8.26 2.97 3.00
CA ALA A 92 7.25 2.06 2.47
C ALA A 92 6.62 1.20 3.57
N ILE A 93 7.44 0.69 4.49
CA ILE A 93 6.98 -0.08 5.66
C ILE A 93 6.07 0.78 6.55
N MET A 94 6.51 2.01 6.87
CA MET A 94 5.76 2.93 7.71
C MET A 94 4.41 3.29 7.09
N ARG A 95 4.35 3.46 5.77
CA ARG A 95 3.09 3.66 5.07
C ARG A 95 2.15 2.46 5.26
N TYR A 96 2.63 1.24 5.04
CA TYR A 96 1.79 0.04 5.21
C TYR A 96 1.27 -0.10 6.63
N VAL A 97 2.13 0.12 7.63
CA VAL A 97 1.76 0.10 9.05
C VAL A 97 0.69 1.17 9.36
N LYS A 98 0.84 2.39 8.82
CA LYS A 98 -0.15 3.47 8.99
C LYS A 98 -1.48 3.19 8.31
N ASP A 99 -1.46 2.64 7.10
CA ASP A 99 -2.68 2.25 6.39
C ASP A 99 -3.40 1.12 7.10
N PHE A 100 -2.66 0.13 7.63
CA PHE A 100 -3.21 -0.94 8.45
C PHE A 100 -3.83 -0.39 9.75
N ALA A 101 -3.14 0.49 10.46
CA ALA A 101 -3.67 1.13 11.68
C ALA A 101 -4.97 1.91 11.42
N ARG A 102 -5.06 2.57 10.26
CA ARG A 102 -6.28 3.25 9.79
C ARG A 102 -7.44 2.28 9.60
N VAL A 103 -7.21 1.19 8.87
CA VAL A 103 -8.25 0.17 8.63
C VAL A 103 -8.66 -0.50 9.94
N LEU A 104 -7.72 -0.78 10.85
CA LEU A 104 -7.98 -1.32 12.18
C LEU A 104 -8.98 -0.44 12.95
N VAL A 105 -8.66 0.83 13.14
CA VAL A 105 -9.52 1.73 13.93
C VAL A 105 -10.87 1.93 13.26
N LEU A 106 -10.91 2.15 11.95
CA LEU A 106 -12.17 2.36 11.22
C LEU A 106 -13.04 1.10 11.20
N THR A 107 -12.44 -0.09 11.20
CA THR A 107 -13.17 -1.36 11.32
C THR A 107 -13.74 -1.52 12.73
N GLU A 108 -12.99 -1.15 13.77
CA GLU A 108 -13.47 -1.14 15.17
C GLU A 108 -14.58 -0.10 15.40
N GLU A 109 -14.56 1.01 14.66
CA GLU A 109 -15.62 2.04 14.67
C GLU A 109 -16.81 1.67 13.74
N GLU A 110 -16.89 0.43 13.24
CA GLU A 110 -17.99 -0.12 12.43
C GLU A 110 -18.25 0.60 11.08
N TYR A 111 -17.23 1.25 10.49
CA TYR A 111 -17.36 1.83 9.15
C TYR A 111 -17.57 0.75 8.09
N SER A 112 -18.44 1.03 7.12
CA SER A 112 -18.66 0.15 5.98
C SER A 112 -17.43 0.08 5.06
N ALA A 113 -17.32 -1.01 4.28
CA ALA A 113 -16.25 -1.17 3.30
C ALA A 113 -16.20 -0.01 2.27
N ALA A 114 -17.36 0.56 1.93
CA ALA A 114 -17.46 1.70 1.03
C ALA A 114 -16.85 2.97 1.65
N GLU A 115 -17.13 3.24 2.93
CA GLU A 115 -16.57 4.39 3.64
C GLU A 115 -15.07 4.21 3.89
N LEU A 116 -14.64 3.01 4.26
CA LEU A 116 -13.23 2.64 4.36
C LEU A 116 -12.49 2.96 3.06
N ARG A 117 -13.04 2.59 1.89
CA ARG A 117 -12.44 2.93 0.60
C ARG A 117 -12.32 4.44 0.39
N ILE A 118 -13.35 5.21 0.72
CA ILE A 118 -13.34 6.67 0.54
C ILE A 118 -12.32 7.33 1.45
N VAL A 119 -12.32 6.98 2.74
CA VAL A 119 -11.46 7.59 3.77
C VAL A 119 -10.00 7.17 3.60
N THR A 120 -9.78 5.91 3.20
CA THR A 120 -8.42 5.38 3.09
C THR A 120 -7.81 5.53 1.70
N GLY A 121 -8.61 5.57 0.65
CA GLY A 121 -8.13 5.49 -0.74
C GLY A 121 -7.62 4.10 -1.14
N LEU A 122 -7.77 3.09 -0.28
CA LEU A 122 -7.35 1.71 -0.54
C LEU A 122 -8.38 0.97 -1.38
N SER A 123 -7.94 -0.05 -2.13
CA SER A 123 -8.88 -0.89 -2.89
C SER A 123 -9.64 -1.85 -1.96
N ASP A 124 -10.83 -2.26 -2.39
CA ASP A 124 -11.67 -3.23 -1.65
C ASP A 124 -10.91 -4.51 -1.31
N ARG A 125 -10.00 -4.96 -2.18
CA ARG A 125 -9.15 -6.13 -1.93
C ARG A 125 -8.19 -5.90 -0.75
N ILE A 126 -7.50 -4.77 -0.70
CA ILE A 126 -6.56 -4.47 0.39
C ILE A 126 -7.30 -4.33 1.72
N ILE A 127 -8.47 -3.69 1.70
CA ILE A 127 -9.31 -3.54 2.89
C ILE A 127 -9.68 -4.91 3.44
N ARG A 128 -10.17 -5.83 2.60
CA ARG A 128 -10.52 -7.21 3.02
C ARG A 128 -9.33 -7.94 3.63
N GLU A 129 -8.17 -7.91 2.99
CA GLU A 129 -6.99 -8.61 3.50
C GLU A 129 -6.49 -8.02 4.82
N TYR A 130 -6.64 -6.71 5.04
CA TYR A 130 -6.33 -6.09 6.32
C TYR A 130 -7.32 -6.51 7.39
N GLN A 131 -8.62 -6.59 7.06
CA GLN A 131 -9.64 -7.11 7.96
C GLN A 131 -9.37 -8.57 8.35
N GLU A 132 -9.00 -9.42 7.39
CA GLU A 132 -8.58 -10.80 7.65
C GLU A 132 -7.37 -10.87 8.60
N LEU A 133 -6.37 -10.01 8.41
CA LEU A 133 -5.22 -9.92 9.31
C LEU A 133 -5.63 -9.44 10.71
N ILE A 134 -6.54 -8.47 10.82
CA ILE A 134 -7.04 -7.99 12.11
C ILE A 134 -7.73 -9.12 12.87
N GLU A 135 -8.59 -9.86 12.18
CA GLU A 135 -9.28 -11.02 12.75
C GLU A 135 -8.28 -12.10 13.20
N GLN A 136 -7.34 -12.46 12.32
CA GLN A 136 -6.32 -13.49 12.59
C GLN A 136 -5.42 -13.14 13.79
N TYR A 137 -5.07 -11.87 13.96
CA TYR A 137 -4.16 -11.40 15.02
C TYR A 137 -4.91 -10.75 16.20
N SER A 138 -6.23 -10.93 16.31
CA SER A 138 -7.06 -10.39 17.42
C SER A 138 -6.82 -11.06 18.79
N GLY A 139 -6.03 -12.15 18.82
CA GLY A 139 -5.71 -12.89 20.03
C GLY A 139 -4.88 -12.12 21.07
N HIS A 140 -4.86 -12.62 22.30
CA HIS A 140 -4.16 -11.98 23.43
C HIS A 140 -2.64 -11.80 23.19
N GLU A 141 -2.02 -12.68 22.40
CA GLU A 141 -0.59 -12.66 22.05
C GLU A 141 -0.16 -11.35 21.36
N TYR A 142 -1.02 -10.76 20.54
CA TYR A 142 -0.69 -9.59 19.71
C TYR A 142 -1.32 -8.28 20.23
N ARG A 143 -1.96 -8.32 21.40
CA ARG A 143 -2.72 -7.20 21.97
C ARG A 143 -1.88 -5.93 22.09
N GLU A 144 -0.67 -6.04 22.64
CA GLU A 144 0.24 -4.89 22.82
C GLU A 144 0.56 -4.22 21.48
N ARG A 145 0.79 -5.02 20.44
CA ARG A 145 1.12 -4.51 19.10
C ARG A 145 -0.08 -3.82 18.44
N LEU A 146 -1.27 -4.37 18.61
CA LEU A 146 -2.52 -3.73 18.18
C LEU A 146 -2.80 -2.44 18.95
N GLU A 147 -2.55 -2.40 20.26
CA GLU A 147 -2.67 -1.19 21.07
C GLU A 147 -1.70 -0.09 20.61
N HIS A 148 -0.46 -0.46 20.27
CA HIS A 148 0.50 0.48 19.68
C HIS A 148 -0.02 1.07 18.36
N LEU A 149 -0.58 0.23 17.48
CA LEU A 149 -1.21 0.69 16.22
C LEU A 149 -2.37 1.66 16.48
N ARG A 150 -3.23 1.37 17.47
CA ARG A 150 -4.32 2.28 17.88
C ARG A 150 -3.77 3.63 18.37
N ALA A 151 -2.68 3.61 19.14
CA ALA A 151 -2.05 4.83 19.65
C ALA A 151 -1.47 5.72 18.54
N ILE A 152 -0.88 5.11 17.50
CA ILE A 152 -0.36 5.83 16.32
C ILE A 152 -1.49 6.64 15.65
N PHE A 153 -2.70 6.07 15.55
CA PHE A 153 -3.84 6.75 14.93
C PHE A 153 -4.47 7.81 15.86
N LYS A 154 -4.68 7.50 17.15
CA LYS A 154 -5.26 8.45 18.13
C LYS A 154 -4.43 9.73 18.29
N LYS A 155 -3.09 9.65 18.21
CA LYS A 155 -2.20 10.82 18.31
C LYS A 155 -2.45 11.82 17.17
N ARG A 156 -2.88 11.37 15.99
CA ARG A 156 -3.22 12.22 14.83
C ARG A 156 -4.58 12.92 14.94
N ARG A 157 -5.57 12.35 15.66
CA ARG A 157 -6.86 13.05 15.90
C ARG A 157 -6.72 14.23 16.84
N ARG A 158 -5.75 14.22 17.77
CA ARG A 158 -5.52 15.32 18.73
C ARG A 158 -4.91 16.59 18.11
N SER A 159 -4.38 16.53 16.89
CA SER A 159 -3.86 17.71 16.17
C SER A 159 -4.88 18.38 15.24
N ALA A 160 -6.14 17.92 15.24
CA ALA A 160 -7.24 18.53 14.49
C ALA A 160 -8.32 18.98 15.47
N THR A 161 -8.07 20.08 16.18
CA THR A 161 -9.14 20.85 16.84
C THR A 161 -9.54 21.99 15.89
N PRO A 162 -10.82 22.14 15.50
CA PRO A 162 -11.29 23.33 14.80
C PRO A 162 -11.20 24.54 15.75
N GLY A 163 -10.86 25.69 15.18
CA GLY A 163 -10.68 26.95 15.91
C GLY A 163 -11.87 27.34 16.77
N SER A 164 -11.53 28.06 17.83
CA SER A 164 -12.41 28.89 18.64
C SER A 164 -13.15 29.94 17.81
#